data_AF-V9W986-F1
#
_entry.id   AF-V9W986-F1
#
_cell.length_a   1.000
_cell.length_b   1.000
_cell.length_c   1.000
_cell.angle_alpha   90.00
_cell.angle_beta   90.00
_cell.angle_gamma   90.00
#
_symmetry.space_group_name_H-M   'P 1'
#
loop_
_entity.id
_entity.type
_entity.pdbx_description
1 polymer ?
#
loop_
_entity_poly.entity_id
_entity_poly.type
_entity_poly.pdbx_seq_one_letter_code
_entity_poly.pdbx_strand_id
1 'polypeptide(L)'
;MAFHFIALESVGGRRIAWHYASEGKLDKETLRAFVAEAKGMLGGIHKIQTDSTSWQSIVDRDSYFDDVLVTRDADEFIRKYRLLRRLQYLQEWADYYGEELSRGGIMNFRVLCELTDTNREIREIEKELYHRGGVIRKEDGNHDV
;
A
#
# COMPACT_ATOMS: atom_id res chain seq x y z
N MET A 1 -8.57 -24.82 8.53
CA MET A 1 -7.25 -24.16 8.69
C MET A 1 -6.88 -23.48 7.39
N ALA A 2 -6.64 -22.17 7.44
CA ALA A 2 -6.34 -21.32 6.30
C ALA A 2 -4.86 -20.96 6.26
N PHE A 3 -4.33 -20.83 5.04
CA PHE A 3 -2.98 -20.37 4.80
C PHE A 3 -3.05 -19.00 4.14
N HIS A 4 -2.21 -18.09 4.63
CA HIS A 4 -2.10 -16.72 4.15
C HIS A 4 -0.69 -16.53 3.61
N PHE A 5 -0.60 -15.94 2.43
CA PHE A 5 0.60 -15.37 1.86
C PHE A 5 0.41 -13.86 1.82
N ILE A 6 1.36 -13.15 2.42
CA ILE A 6 1.31 -11.70 2.57
C ILE A 6 2.61 -11.17 2.00
N ALA A 7 2.52 -10.42 0.90
CA ALA A 7 3.64 -9.65 0.39
C ALA A 7 3.48 -8.22 0.90
N LEU A 8 4.45 -7.74 1.68
CA LEU A 8 4.41 -6.48 2.42
C LEU A 8 5.47 -5.53 1.88
N GLU A 9 5.14 -4.25 1.84
CA GLU A 9 6.08 -3.17 1.57
C GLU A 9 5.69 -1.90 2.33
N SER A 10 6.68 -1.08 2.66
CA SER A 10 6.51 0.24 3.27
C SER A 10 7.10 1.33 2.35
N VAL A 11 6.23 2.16 1.78
CA VAL A 11 6.63 3.25 0.88
C VAL A 11 6.06 4.57 1.35
N GLY A 12 6.91 5.59 1.52
CA GLY A 12 6.48 6.94 1.90
C GLY A 12 5.63 6.97 3.18
N GLY A 13 6.03 6.20 4.21
CA GLY A 13 5.33 6.08 5.49
C GLY A 13 4.03 5.26 5.46
N ARG A 14 3.68 4.65 4.32
CA ARG A 14 2.49 3.80 4.19
C ARG A 14 2.90 2.34 4.03
N ARG A 15 2.24 1.47 4.80
CA ARG A 15 2.41 0.02 4.72
C ARG A 15 1.30 -0.55 3.84
N ILE A 16 1.69 -1.23 2.76
CA ILE A 16 0.77 -1.87 1.82
C ILE A 16 1.04 -3.36 1.78
N ALA A 17 -0.01 -4.16 1.58
CA ALA A 17 0.14 -5.59 1.41
C ALA A 17 -0.74 -6.16 0.30
N TRP A 18 -0.19 -7.14 -0.41
CA TRP A 18 -0.98 -8.10 -1.16
C TRP A 18 -1.27 -9.32 -0.28
N HIS A 19 -2.55 -9.67 -0.17
CA HIS A 19 -3.04 -10.79 0.64
C HIS A 19 -3.67 -11.85 -0.25
N TYR A 20 -3.00 -12.99 -0.30
CA TYR A 20 -3.52 -14.20 -0.92
C TYR A 20 -3.76 -15.27 0.14
N ALA A 21 -5.00 -15.72 0.30
CA ALA A 21 -5.34 -16.76 1.25
C ALA A 21 -6.18 -17.87 0.62
N SER A 22 -5.97 -19.09 1.13
CA SER A 22 -6.67 -20.29 0.69
C SER A 22 -6.80 -21.28 1.83
N GLU A 23 -7.91 -22.04 1.83
CA GLU A 23 -8.06 -23.18 2.72
C GLU A 23 -7.22 -24.37 2.22
N GLY A 24 -6.49 -25.02 3.13
CA GLY A 24 -5.72 -26.22 2.84
C GLY A 24 -4.39 -26.00 2.10
N LYS A 25 -4.39 -25.39 0.89
CA LYS A 25 -3.14 -25.12 0.16
C LYS A 25 -3.18 -23.82 -0.65
N LEU A 26 -2.04 -23.14 -0.67
CA LEU A 26 -1.80 -21.99 -1.55
C LEU A 26 -1.48 -22.46 -2.97
N ASP A 27 -2.03 -21.79 -3.98
CA ASP A 27 -1.66 -22.05 -5.36
C ASP A 27 -0.25 -21.53 -5.67
N LYS A 28 0.63 -22.42 -6.14
CA LYS A 28 2.03 -22.08 -6.39
C LYS A 28 2.21 -21.27 -7.67
N GLU A 29 1.32 -21.44 -8.66
CA GLU A 29 1.43 -20.74 -9.94
C GLU A 29 1.07 -19.26 -9.75
N THR A 30 -0.03 -18.97 -9.07
CA THR A 30 -0.42 -17.61 -8.67
C THR A 30 0.69 -16.91 -7.90
N LEU A 31 1.27 -17.57 -6.89
CA LEU A 31 2.37 -16.99 -6.11
C LEU A 31 3.62 -16.72 -6.95
N ARG A 32 3.97 -17.61 -7.88
CA ARG A 32 5.12 -17.42 -8.78
C ARG A 32 4.89 -16.26 -9.74
N ALA A 33 3.70 -16.18 -10.32
CA ALA A 33 3.33 -15.08 -11.22
C ALA A 33 3.44 -13.74 -10.49
N PHE A 34 2.85 -13.64 -9.29
CA PHE A 34 2.94 -12.43 -8.48
C PHE A 34 4.39 -12.06 -8.13
N VAL A 35 5.18 -13.00 -7.60
CA VAL A 35 6.57 -12.71 -7.20
C VAL A 35 7.42 -12.29 -8.40
N ALA A 36 7.18 -12.86 -9.58
CA ALA A 36 7.88 -12.46 -10.80
C ALA A 36 7.53 -11.01 -11.19
N GLU A 37 6.27 -10.61 -11.05
CA GLU A 37 5.81 -9.27 -11.40
C GLU A 37 6.21 -8.21 -10.36
N ALA A 38 6.13 -8.55 -9.08
CA ALA A 38 6.50 -7.70 -7.96
C ALA A 38 8.02 -7.67 -7.67
N LYS A 39 8.84 -8.18 -8.59
CA LYS A 39 10.30 -8.30 -8.39
C LYS A 39 10.92 -6.93 -8.12
N GLY A 40 11.63 -6.82 -6.99
CA GLY A 40 12.26 -5.58 -6.54
C GLY A 40 11.32 -4.57 -5.89
N MET A 41 10.06 -4.94 -5.62
CA MET A 41 9.05 -4.11 -4.95
C MET A 41 8.71 -4.58 -3.53
N LEU A 42 9.27 -5.70 -3.08
CA LEU A 42 8.85 -6.37 -1.84
C LEU A 42 9.88 -6.17 -0.72
N GLY A 43 9.42 -5.64 0.40
CA GLY A 43 10.21 -5.45 1.62
C GLY A 43 10.12 -6.65 2.56
N GLY A 44 9.04 -7.43 2.47
CA GLY A 44 8.86 -8.65 3.25
C GLY A 44 7.82 -9.60 2.66
N ILE A 45 7.98 -10.89 2.92
CA ILE A 45 7.00 -11.93 2.58
C ILE A 45 6.72 -12.73 3.84
N HIS A 46 5.45 -12.83 4.23
CA HIS A 46 5.00 -13.59 5.38
C HIS A 46 4.08 -14.73 4.93
N LYS A 47 4.25 -15.89 5.59
CA LYS A 47 3.32 -17.00 5.50
C LYS A 47 2.74 -17.25 6.88
N ILE A 48 1.43 -17.09 7.01
CA ILE A 48 0.72 -17.20 8.29
C ILE A 48 -0.37 -18.26 8.16
N GLN A 49 -0.63 -19.00 9.23
CA GLN A 49 -1.75 -19.92 9.32
C GLN A 49 -2.78 -19.36 10.30
N THR A 50 -4.05 -19.38 9.95
CA THR A 50 -5.11 -18.96 10.88
C THR A 50 -6.34 -19.85 10.71
N ASP A 51 -7.38 -19.57 11.48
CA ASP A 51 -8.62 -20.34 11.46
C ASP A 51 -9.53 -19.97 10.29
N SER A 52 -9.31 -18.83 9.64
CA SER A 52 -10.14 -18.31 8.53
C SER A 52 -9.29 -17.68 7.42
N THR A 53 -9.83 -17.51 6.21
CA THR A 53 -9.12 -16.80 5.14
C THR A 53 -9.21 -15.27 5.23
N SER A 54 -9.85 -14.73 6.28
CA SER A 54 -10.02 -13.29 6.47
C SER A 54 -8.71 -12.58 6.82
N TRP A 55 -8.64 -11.27 6.55
CA TRP A 55 -7.52 -10.47 7.05
C TRP A 55 -7.59 -10.28 8.57
N GLN A 56 -8.80 -10.15 9.11
CA GLN A 56 -9.01 -9.98 10.55
C GLN A 56 -8.37 -11.11 11.36
N SER A 57 -8.45 -12.36 10.91
CA SER A 57 -7.79 -13.47 11.63
C SER A 57 -6.26 -13.41 11.63
N ILE A 58 -5.65 -12.65 10.71
CA ILE A 58 -4.21 -12.31 10.78
C ILE A 58 -3.98 -11.23 11.84
N VAL A 59 -4.78 -10.16 11.82
CA VAL A 59 -4.68 -9.03 12.77
C VAL A 59 -4.92 -9.50 14.21
N ASP A 60 -5.92 -10.35 14.43
CA ASP A 60 -6.23 -10.95 15.74
C ASP A 60 -5.06 -11.78 16.28
N ARG A 61 -4.28 -12.38 15.37
CA ARG A 61 -3.10 -13.18 15.70
C ARG A 61 -1.85 -12.31 15.94
N ASP A 62 -1.70 -11.23 15.18
CA ASP A 62 -0.55 -10.32 15.25
C ASP A 62 -0.97 -8.89 14.86
N SER A 63 -0.99 -8.00 15.86
CA SER A 63 -1.38 -6.60 15.70
C SER A 63 -0.40 -5.79 14.83
N TYR A 64 0.76 -6.35 14.47
CA TYR A 64 1.66 -5.75 13.48
C TYR A 64 0.96 -5.46 12.13
N PHE A 65 -0.12 -6.17 11.82
CA PHE A 65 -0.85 -6.05 10.55
C PHE A 65 -2.06 -5.10 10.59
N ASP A 66 -2.34 -4.47 11.74
CA ASP A 66 -3.54 -3.64 11.94
C ASP A 66 -3.57 -2.40 11.03
N ASP A 67 -2.41 -1.75 10.84
CA ASP A 67 -2.30 -0.50 10.06
C ASP A 67 -1.93 -0.72 8.58
N VAL A 68 -1.99 -1.97 8.10
CA VAL A 68 -1.58 -2.33 6.75
C VAL A 68 -2.74 -2.18 5.77
N LEU A 69 -2.51 -1.44 4.68
CA LEU A 69 -3.47 -1.29 3.61
C LEU A 69 -3.43 -2.54 2.72
N VAL A 70 -4.41 -3.42 2.88
CA VAL A 70 -4.41 -4.73 2.21
C VAL A 70 -5.30 -4.74 0.98
N THR A 71 -4.81 -5.40 -0.08
CA THR A 71 -5.60 -5.75 -1.26
C THR A 71 -5.43 -7.23 -1.60
N ARG A 72 -6.46 -7.84 -2.19
CA ARG A 72 -6.39 -9.21 -2.72
C ARG A 72 -6.02 -9.24 -4.21
N ASP A 73 -6.05 -8.07 -4.84
CA ASP A 73 -5.74 -7.88 -6.24
C ASP A 73 -4.25 -7.56 -6.41
N ALA A 74 -3.55 -8.39 -7.18
CA ALA A 74 -2.12 -8.24 -7.43
C ALA A 74 -1.80 -6.96 -8.23
N ASP A 75 -2.61 -6.66 -9.24
CA ASP A 75 -2.43 -5.50 -10.10
C ASP A 75 -2.67 -4.21 -9.32
N GLU A 76 -3.68 -4.21 -8.44
CA GLU A 76 -3.96 -3.09 -7.55
C GLU A 76 -2.80 -2.83 -6.58
N PHE A 77 -2.19 -3.90 -6.02
CA PHE A 77 -0.99 -3.78 -5.18
C PHE A 77 0.17 -3.14 -5.95
N ILE A 78 0.47 -3.63 -7.15
CA ILE A 78 1.58 -3.13 -7.99
C ILE A 78 1.34 -1.68 -8.40
N ARG A 79 0.12 -1.35 -8.82
CA ARG A 79 -0.29 0.00 -9.17
C ARG A 79 -0.10 0.95 -7.99
N LYS A 80 -0.58 0.56 -6.81
CA LYS A 80 -0.45 1.36 -5.58
C LYS A 80 1.02 1.56 -5.20
N TYR A 81 1.84 0.51 -5.25
CA TYR A 81 3.28 0.62 -5.00
C TYR A 81 3.93 1.67 -5.92
N ARG A 82 3.65 1.62 -7.23
CA ARG A 82 4.20 2.57 -8.20
C ARG A 82 3.77 4.01 -7.92
N LEU A 83 2.50 4.23 -7.58
CA LEU A 83 1.99 5.56 -7.22
C LEU A 83 2.65 6.09 -5.95
N LEU A 84 2.81 5.25 -4.92
CA LEU A 84 3.48 5.64 -3.68
C LEU A 84 4.95 5.97 -3.90
N ARG A 85 5.65 5.19 -4.72
CA ARG A 85 7.05 5.47 -5.10
C ARG A 85 7.16 6.78 -5.87
N ARG A 86 6.22 7.05 -6.79
CA ARG A 86 6.16 8.31 -7.53
C ARG A 86 5.89 9.48 -6.59
N LEU A 87 4.94 9.35 -5.67
CA LEU A 87 4.65 10.37 -4.67
C LEU A 87 5.88 10.68 -3.82
N GLN A 88 6.55 9.64 -3.31
CA GLN A 88 7.79 9.80 -2.54
C GLN A 88 8.84 10.57 -3.34
N TYR A 89 9.08 10.18 -4.59
CA TYR A 89 10.03 10.87 -5.46
C TYR A 89 9.66 12.35 -5.68
N LEU A 90 8.39 12.63 -5.96
CA LEU A 90 7.92 14.02 -6.17
C LEU A 90 8.05 14.85 -4.88
N GLN A 91 7.82 14.24 -3.72
CA GLN A 91 7.99 14.90 -2.43
C GLN A 91 9.48 15.20 -2.16
N GLU A 92 10.36 14.20 -2.32
CA GLU A 92 11.80 14.37 -2.17
C GLU A 92 12.36 15.44 -3.12
N TRP A 93 11.87 15.46 -4.36
CA TRP A 93 12.20 16.49 -5.34
C TRP A 93 11.71 17.87 -4.87
N ALA A 94 10.46 17.97 -4.40
CA ALA A 94 9.91 19.23 -3.93
C ALA A 94 10.66 19.77 -2.70
N ASP A 95 11.03 18.89 -1.77
CA ASP A 95 11.78 19.24 -0.58
C ASP A 95 13.21 19.70 -0.93
N TYR A 96 13.87 19.04 -1.90
CA TYR A 96 15.21 19.40 -2.36
C TYR A 96 15.24 20.74 -3.10
N TYR A 97 14.24 21.02 -3.95
CA TYR A 97 14.18 22.22 -4.79
C TYR A 97 13.29 23.34 -4.21
N GLY A 98 12.93 23.27 -2.92
CA GLY A 98 11.94 24.15 -2.29
C GLY A 98 12.17 25.65 -2.51
N GLU A 99 13.42 26.13 -2.46
CA GLU A 99 13.74 27.56 -2.70
C GLU A 99 13.58 27.96 -4.18
N GLU A 100 13.87 27.08 -5.12
CA GLU A 100 13.67 27.30 -6.57
C GLU A 100 12.19 27.18 -6.97
N LEU A 101 11.43 26.34 -6.27
CA LEU A 101 9.98 26.19 -6.45
C LEU A 101 9.25 27.52 -6.18
N SER A 102 9.62 28.21 -5.11
CA SER A 102 9.09 29.54 -4.73
C SER A 102 9.45 30.67 -5.70
N ARG A 103 10.42 30.48 -6.62
CA ARG A 103 10.83 31.51 -7.60
C ARG A 103 10.00 31.50 -8.89
N GLY A 104 9.04 30.59 -9.03
CA GLY A 104 7.99 30.65 -10.05
C GLY A 104 8.46 30.37 -11.49
N GLY A 105 8.20 29.15 -11.97
CA GLY A 105 8.44 28.75 -13.36
C GLY A 105 7.48 27.63 -13.80
N ILE A 106 7.31 27.44 -15.11
CA ILE A 106 6.38 26.46 -15.70
C ILE A 106 6.69 25.02 -15.22
N MET A 107 7.98 24.69 -15.03
CA MET A 107 8.40 23.38 -14.52
C MET A 107 7.91 23.13 -13.08
N ASN A 108 7.92 24.17 -12.24
CA ASN A 108 7.44 24.11 -10.85
C ASN A 108 5.92 23.85 -10.80
N PHE A 109 5.16 24.52 -11.66
CA PHE A 109 3.72 24.32 -11.78
C PHE A 109 3.38 22.88 -12.19
N ARG A 110 4.13 22.30 -13.15
CA ARG A 110 3.92 20.92 -13.60
C ARG A 110 4.13 19.91 -12.48
N VAL A 111 5.21 20.06 -11.70
CA VAL A 111 5.49 19.15 -10.58
C VAL A 111 4.41 19.25 -9.49
N LEU A 112 3.96 20.46 -9.16
CA LEU A 112 2.86 20.65 -8.19
C LEU A 112 1.55 20.01 -8.66
N CYS A 113 1.20 20.12 -9.95
CA CYS A 113 0.05 19.42 -10.53
C CYS A 113 0.22 17.91 -10.44
N GLU A 114 1.38 17.36 -10.84
CA GLU A 114 1.64 15.92 -10.78
C GLU A 114 1.60 15.37 -9.33
N LEU A 115 2.14 16.12 -8.37
CA LEU A 115 2.07 15.80 -6.95
C LEU A 115 0.62 15.76 -6.46
N THR A 116 -0.17 16.76 -6.86
CA THR A 116 -1.59 16.87 -6.49
C THR A 116 -2.42 15.74 -7.09
N ASP A 117 -2.22 15.44 -8.37
CA ASP A 117 -2.91 14.35 -9.07
C ASP A 117 -2.56 12.99 -8.48
N THR A 118 -1.26 12.73 -8.22
CA THR A 118 -0.81 11.48 -7.61
C THR A 118 -1.41 11.30 -6.22
N ASN A 119 -1.46 12.37 -5.41
CA ASN A 119 -2.11 12.34 -4.09
C ASN A 119 -3.61 12.06 -4.18
N ARG A 120 -4.32 12.67 -5.14
CA ARG A 120 -5.75 12.43 -5.36
C ARG A 120 -6.00 10.96 -5.67
N GLU A 121 -5.23 10.41 -6.60
CA GLU A 121 -5.37 9.02 -7.04
C GLU A 121 -5.09 8.02 -5.91
N ILE A 122 -4.07 8.26 -5.09
CA ILE A 122 -3.79 7.43 -3.91
C ILE A 122 -4.98 7.46 -2.93
N ARG A 123 -5.53 8.65 -2.67
CA ARG A 123 -6.69 8.80 -1.77
C ARG A 123 -7.93 8.07 -2.28
N GLU A 124 -8.16 8.09 -3.59
CA GLU A 124 -9.27 7.35 -4.22
C GLU A 124 -9.11 5.84 -4.03
N ILE A 125 -7.92 5.29 -4.29
CA ILE A 125 -7.62 3.87 -4.07
C ILE A 125 -7.78 3.49 -2.58
N GLU A 126 -7.25 4.33 -1.68
CA GLU A 126 -7.37 4.10 -0.24
C GLU A 126 -8.83 4.10 0.22
N LYS A 127 -9.66 5.00 -0.33
CA LYS A 127 -11.09 5.06 -0.05
C LYS A 127 -11.85 3.84 -0.58
N GLU A 128 -11.53 3.39 -1.80
CA GLU A 128 -12.11 2.17 -2.36
C GLU A 128 -11.77 0.94 -1.52
N LEU A 129 -10.51 0.82 -1.09
CA LEU A 129 -10.05 -0.25 -0.22
C LEU A 129 -10.76 -0.24 1.15
N TYR A 130 -10.95 0.94 1.72
CA TYR A 130 -11.72 1.10 2.96
C TYR A 130 -13.16 0.59 2.80
N HIS A 131 -13.85 0.97 1.72
CA HIS A 131 -15.23 0.54 1.46
C HIS A 131 -15.35 -0.97 1.16
N ARG A 132 -14.29 -1.61 0.66
CA ARG A 132 -14.24 -3.06 0.43
C ARG A 132 -13.84 -3.88 1.67
N GLY A 133 -13.65 -3.23 2.82
CA GLY A 133 -13.24 -3.90 4.06
C GLY A 133 -11.76 -4.26 4.11
N GLY A 134 -10.92 -3.62 3.28
CA GLY A 134 -9.47 -3.86 3.18
C GLY A 134 -8.60 -2.96 4.06
N VAL A 135 -9.18 -2.08 4.87
CA VAL A 135 -8.43 -1.20 5.78
C VAL A 135 -9.25 -0.95 7.04
N ILE A 136 -8.72 -1.35 8.21
CA ILE A 136 -9.09 -0.77 9.50
C ILE A 136 -7.95 0.18 9.86
N ARG A 137 -8.11 1.48 9.62
CA ARG A 137 -7.34 2.46 10.40
C ARG A 137 -8.31 2.99 11.44
N LYS A 138 -7.92 2.93 12.72
CA LYS A 138 -8.51 3.85 13.69
C LYS A 138 -8.27 5.24 13.13
N GLU A 139 -9.35 6.00 12.97
CA GLU A 139 -9.26 7.44 12.77
C GLU A 139 -8.24 7.96 13.78
N ASP A 140 -7.20 8.62 13.30
CA ASP A 140 -6.32 9.40 14.15
C ASP A 140 -7.23 10.34 14.92
N GLY A 141 -7.45 10.01 16.19
CA GLY A 141 -8.25 10.79 17.11
C GLY A 141 -7.57 12.11 17.35
N ASN A 142 -7.78 13.06 16.44
CA ASN A 142 -7.72 14.47 16.75
C ASN A 142 -9.05 14.83 17.42
N HIS A 143 -9.20 14.39 18.66
CA HIS A 143 -10.04 15.10 19.61
C HIS A 143 -9.35 16.44 19.85
N ASP A 144 -9.86 17.48 19.19
CA ASP A 144 -9.65 18.83 19.67
C ASP A 144 -10.11 18.89 21.13
N VAL A 145 -9.22 19.43 21.96
CA VAL A 145 -9.46 19.84 23.35
C VAL A 145 -10.33 21.10 23.34
#